data_AF-A0A2D4VM20-F1
#
_entry.id   AF-A0A2D4VM20-F1
#
_cell.length_a   1.000
_cell.length_b   1.000
_cell.length_c   1.000
_cell.angle_alpha   90.00
_cell.angle_beta   90.00
_cell.angle_gamma   90.00
#
_symmetry.space_group_name_H-M   'P 1'
#
loop_
_entity.id
_entity.type
_entity.pdbx_description
1 polymer ?
#
loop_
_entity_poly.entity_id
_entity_poly.type
_entity_poly.pdbx_seq_one_letter_code
_entity_poly.pdbx_strand_id
1 'polypeptide(L)'
;MAGLLLLTGFSSIVGMLGGFAVAFGVPRWILKFLINRRQKAFAEEFANSIDVIVRGVKAGLPINDCLKIIANEAPDPVGQEFRDLVEGQRVGVSMEQGLMRMYERMPLAEVNFFMIVLNIQQKTGGNLSEALGNLSRVLRDRKKMRGKIKAMSQEAKASAAIIGSLPPGVMGLITLTSPGYMDLLFSTTLGNILIIGGACWMLCGVLVMRKMIDFKF
;
A
#
# COMPACT_ATOMS: atom_id res chain seq x y z
N MET A 1 -0.73 -12.87 -32.01
CA MET A 1 0.48 -12.46 -31.26
C MET A 1 1.65 -13.47 -31.30
N ALA A 2 1.59 -14.54 -32.13
CA ALA A 2 2.74 -15.45 -32.30
C ALA A 2 3.74 -14.99 -33.38
N GLY A 3 3.31 -14.14 -34.32
CA GLY A 3 4.14 -13.72 -35.46
C GLY A 3 5.19 -12.64 -35.16
N LEU A 4 5.08 -11.94 -34.03
CA LEU A 4 6.00 -10.84 -33.68
C LEU A 4 7.27 -11.31 -32.95
N LEU A 5 7.33 -12.59 -32.54
CA LEU A 5 8.49 -13.19 -31.88
C LEU A 5 9.51 -13.80 -32.85
N LEU A 6 9.17 -13.92 -34.14
CA LEU A 6 10.06 -14.52 -35.15
C LEU A 6 10.99 -13.51 -35.83
N LEU A 7 10.77 -12.20 -35.66
CA LEU A 7 11.53 -11.15 -36.34
C LEU A 7 12.76 -10.64 -35.55
N THR A 8 12.86 -10.95 -34.26
CA THR A 8 14.06 -10.69 -33.46
C THR A 8 14.77 -12.01 -33.29
N GLY A 9 15.94 -12.21 -33.92
CA GLY A 9 16.75 -13.43 -33.92
C GLY A 9 17.32 -13.87 -32.56
N PHE A 10 16.50 -13.84 -31.50
CA PHE A 10 16.74 -14.49 -30.23
C PHE A 10 16.10 -15.89 -30.28
N SER A 11 16.90 -16.89 -29.93
CA SER A 11 16.51 -18.31 -29.86
C SER A 11 15.07 -18.52 -29.39
N SER A 12 14.32 -19.40 -30.07
CA SER A 12 12.93 -19.78 -29.78
C SER A 12 12.70 -20.14 -28.30
N ILE A 13 13.76 -20.54 -27.61
CA ILE A 13 13.83 -20.86 -26.17
C ILE A 13 13.63 -19.60 -25.30
N VAL A 14 14.18 -18.45 -25.68
CA VAL A 14 14.04 -17.18 -24.95
C VAL A 14 12.61 -16.63 -25.08
N GLY A 15 11.97 -16.82 -26.24
CA GLY A 15 10.55 -16.49 -26.44
C GLY A 15 9.61 -17.36 -25.61
N MET A 16 9.89 -18.67 -25.50
CA MET A 16 9.12 -19.58 -24.63
C MET A 16 9.32 -19.27 -23.14
N LEU A 17 10.55 -19.03 -22.68
CA LEU A 17 10.84 -18.66 -21.29
C LEU A 17 10.25 -17.29 -20.93
N GLY A 18 10.32 -16.31 -21.85
CA GLY A 18 9.68 -15.01 -21.69
C GLY A 18 8.16 -15.11 -21.62
N GLY A 19 7.55 -15.93 -22.48
CA GLY A 19 6.11 -16.22 -22.46
C GLY A 19 5.66 -16.87 -21.15
N PHE A 20 6.43 -17.81 -20.61
CA PHE A 20 6.14 -18.46 -19.33
C PHE A 20 6.32 -17.50 -18.14
N ALA A 21 7.37 -16.69 -18.14
CA ALA A 21 7.62 -15.68 -17.12
C ALA A 21 6.53 -14.60 -17.10
N VAL A 22 6.02 -14.19 -18.25
CA VAL A 22 4.90 -13.25 -18.36
C VAL A 22 3.59 -13.92 -17.95
N ALA A 23 3.33 -15.15 -18.42
CA ALA A 23 2.10 -15.88 -18.11
C ALA A 23 1.94 -16.21 -16.61
N PHE A 24 3.03 -16.48 -15.88
CA PHE A 24 2.97 -16.73 -14.42
C PHE A 24 3.30 -15.50 -13.58
N GLY A 25 4.07 -14.55 -14.10
CA GLY A 25 4.47 -13.33 -13.38
C GLY A 25 3.38 -12.28 -13.34
N VAL A 26 2.70 -12.02 -14.46
CA VAL A 26 1.66 -10.99 -14.56
C VAL A 26 0.44 -11.30 -13.68
N PRO A 27 -0.12 -12.52 -13.65
CA PRO A 27 -1.25 -12.84 -12.77
C PRO A 27 -0.88 -12.72 -11.30
N ARG A 28 0.32 -13.18 -10.90
CA ARG A 28 0.79 -13.05 -9.50
C ARG A 28 0.96 -11.58 -9.10
N TRP A 29 1.45 -10.74 -10.00
CA TRP A 29 1.61 -9.32 -9.73
C TRP A 29 0.26 -8.60 -9.61
N ILE A 30 -0.68 -8.87 -10.53
CA ILE A 30 -2.04 -8.34 -10.47
C ILE A 30 -2.75 -8.80 -9.18
N LEU A 31 -2.62 -10.08 -8.82
CA LEU A 31 -3.22 -10.61 -7.60
C LEU A 31 -2.65 -9.94 -6.35
N LYS A 32 -1.32 -9.80 -6.24
CA LYS A 32 -0.67 -9.08 -5.14
C LYS A 32 -1.12 -7.61 -5.08
N PHE A 33 -1.27 -6.96 -6.24
CA PHE A 33 -1.73 -5.57 -6.30
C PHE A 33 -3.18 -5.43 -5.81
N LEU A 34 -4.07 -6.33 -6.23
CA LEU A 34 -5.46 -6.37 -5.79
C LEU A 34 -5.58 -6.69 -4.28
N ILE A 35 -4.79 -7.65 -3.79
CA ILE A 35 -4.71 -7.99 -2.35
C ILE A 35 -4.26 -6.78 -1.55
N ASN A 36 -3.15 -6.12 -1.94
CA ASN A 36 -2.66 -4.94 -1.23
C ASN A 36 -3.68 -3.79 -1.26
N ARG A 37 -4.39 -3.60 -2.38
CA ARG A 37 -5.44 -2.59 -2.49
C ARG A 37 -6.60 -2.89 -1.54
N ARG A 38 -7.05 -4.15 -1.47
CA ARG A 38 -8.11 -4.59 -0.55
C ARG A 38 -7.68 -4.48 0.91
N GLN A 39 -6.48 -4.92 1.26
CA GLN A 39 -5.92 -4.82 2.61
C GLN A 39 -5.79 -3.38 3.08
N LYS A 40 -5.38 -2.47 2.19
CA LYS A 40 -5.29 -1.04 2.52
C LYS A 40 -6.66 -0.42 2.79
N ALA A 41 -7.65 -0.70 1.94
CA ALA A 41 -9.02 -0.23 2.14
C ALA A 41 -9.60 -0.78 3.45
N PHE A 42 -9.34 -2.07 3.75
CA PHE A 42 -9.71 -2.67 5.03
C PHE A 42 -9.06 -1.94 6.20
N ALA A 43 -7.74 -1.73 6.19
CA ALA A 43 -7.03 -1.09 7.31
C ALA A 43 -7.51 0.35 7.58
N GLU A 44 -7.89 1.09 6.53
CA GLU A 44 -8.41 2.45 6.66
C GLU A 44 -9.78 2.50 7.36
N GLU A 45 -10.70 1.61 6.98
CA GLU A 45 -12.06 1.51 7.52
C GLU A 45 -12.14 0.72 8.83
N PHE A 46 -11.24 -0.23 9.05
CA PHE A 46 -11.18 -1.05 10.27
C PHE A 46 -11.00 -0.17 11.50
N ALA A 47 -10.11 0.84 11.42
CA ALA A 47 -9.93 1.79 12.53
C ALA A 47 -11.22 2.55 12.88
N ASN A 48 -12.03 2.92 11.88
CA ASN A 48 -13.31 3.58 12.09
C ASN A 48 -14.33 2.64 12.75
N SER A 49 -14.35 1.38 12.31
CA SER A 49 -15.21 0.34 12.88
C SER A 49 -14.88 0.04 14.35
N ILE A 50 -13.59 0.00 14.70
CA ILE A 50 -13.15 -0.15 16.10
C ILE A 50 -13.61 1.03 16.97
N ASP A 51 -13.55 2.27 16.46
CA ASP A 51 -14.02 3.44 17.20
C ASP A 51 -15.53 3.36 17.51
N VAL A 52 -16.32 2.85 16.57
CA VAL A 52 -17.75 2.60 16.76
C VAL A 52 -17.98 1.50 17.82
N ILE A 53 -17.22 0.40 17.76
CA ILE A 53 -17.28 -0.66 18.79
C ILE A 53 -16.95 -0.11 20.18
N VAL A 54 -15.87 0.68 20.30
CA VAL A 54 -15.47 1.30 21.57
C VAL A 54 -16.57 2.21 22.12
N ARG A 55 -17.20 3.03 21.26
CA ARG A 55 -18.31 3.90 21.68
C ARG A 55 -19.52 3.10 22.11
N GLY A 56 -19.87 2.04 21.38
CA GLY A 56 -20.98 1.16 21.73
C GLY A 56 -20.76 0.47 23.07
N VAL A 57 -19.58 -0.10 23.29
CA VAL A 57 -19.22 -0.75 24.57
C VAL A 57 -19.23 0.27 25.72
N LYS A 58 -18.71 1.49 25.52
CA LYS A 58 -18.79 2.57 26.53
C LYS A 58 -20.21 3.02 26.83
N ALA A 59 -21.11 2.96 25.86
CA ALA A 59 -22.53 3.22 26.03
C ALA A 59 -23.28 2.05 26.68
N GLY A 60 -22.57 0.97 27.04
CA GLY A 60 -23.14 -0.20 27.71
C GLY A 60 -23.67 -1.28 26.78
N LEU A 61 -23.46 -1.18 25.45
CA LEU A 61 -23.86 -2.25 24.54
C LEU A 61 -22.98 -3.49 24.70
N PRO A 62 -23.57 -4.70 24.66
CA PRO A 62 -22.81 -5.94 24.58
C PRO A 62 -21.92 -5.97 23.33
N ILE A 63 -20.71 -6.51 23.48
CA ILE A 63 -19.74 -6.58 22.37
C ILE A 63 -20.33 -7.30 21.13
N ASN A 64 -21.13 -8.34 21.35
CA ASN A 64 -21.78 -9.08 20.26
C ASN A 64 -22.74 -8.22 19.45
N ASP A 65 -23.40 -7.23 20.07
CA ASP A 65 -24.31 -6.33 19.36
C ASP A 65 -23.53 -5.24 18.63
N CYS A 66 -22.44 -4.74 19.20
CA CYS A 66 -21.50 -3.87 18.49
C CYS A 66 -20.94 -4.54 17.23
N LEU A 67 -20.59 -5.84 17.30
CA LEU A 67 -20.12 -6.60 16.14
C LEU A 67 -21.20 -6.74 15.05
N LYS A 68 -22.47 -6.94 15.43
CA LYS A 68 -23.61 -6.97 14.48
C LYS A 68 -23.84 -5.62 13.80
N ILE A 69 -23.69 -4.52 14.54
CA ILE A 69 -23.82 -3.17 13.98
C ILE A 69 -22.76 -2.97 12.89
N ILE A 70 -21.49 -3.27 13.18
CA ILE A 70 -20.40 -3.17 12.19
C ILE A 70 -20.64 -4.09 10.99
N ALA A 71 -21.14 -5.31 11.21
CA ALA A 71 -21.45 -6.25 10.14
C ALA A 71 -22.47 -5.68 9.12
N ASN A 72 -23.39 -4.82 9.56
CA ASN A 72 -24.43 -4.23 8.70
C ASN A 72 -24.07 -2.83 8.19
N GLU A 73 -23.38 -2.01 8.99
CA GLU A 73 -23.13 -0.60 8.66
C GLU A 73 -21.77 -0.36 8.01
N ALA A 74 -20.77 -1.21 8.25
CA ALA A 74 -19.44 -0.99 7.71
C ALA A 74 -19.38 -1.35 6.21
N PRO A 75 -18.71 -0.51 5.40
CA PRO A 75 -18.50 -0.82 3.99
C PRO A 75 -17.60 -2.04 3.81
N ASP A 76 -17.76 -2.74 2.67
CA ASP A 76 -16.85 -3.80 2.28
C ASP A 76 -15.46 -3.23 1.96
N PRO A 77 -14.37 -3.90 2.36
CA PRO A 77 -14.28 -5.30 2.80
C PRO A 77 -14.45 -5.55 4.31
N VAL A 78 -14.62 -4.52 5.14
CA VAL A 78 -14.69 -4.68 6.60
C VAL A 78 -16.02 -5.31 7.00
N GLY A 79 -17.14 -4.80 6.47
CA GLY A 79 -18.48 -5.34 6.75
C GLY A 79 -18.57 -6.84 6.45
N GLN A 80 -18.06 -7.29 5.30
CA GLN A 80 -18.02 -8.71 4.94
C GLN A 80 -17.33 -9.60 6.00
N GLU A 81 -16.14 -9.22 6.46
CA GLU A 81 -15.40 -10.01 7.45
C GLU A 81 -16.12 -10.09 8.81
N PHE A 82 -16.78 -9.00 9.23
CA PHE A 82 -17.58 -8.98 10.45
C PHE A 82 -18.92 -9.74 10.28
N ARG A 83 -19.51 -9.78 9.08
CA ARG A 83 -20.67 -10.64 8.78
C ARG A 83 -20.30 -12.11 8.91
N ASP A 84 -19.20 -12.54 8.30
CA ASP A 84 -18.70 -13.90 8.40
C ASP A 84 -18.42 -14.28 9.87
N LEU A 85 -17.90 -13.34 10.67
CA LEU A 85 -17.68 -13.52 12.10
C LEU A 85 -18.99 -13.75 12.87
N VAL A 86 -19.99 -12.88 12.66
CA VAL A 86 -21.29 -12.95 13.33
C VAL A 86 -22.06 -14.20 12.91
N GLU A 87 -22.02 -14.56 11.63
CA GLU A 87 -22.66 -15.77 11.11
C GLU A 87 -21.98 -17.03 11.66
N GLY A 88 -20.64 -17.03 11.74
CA GLY A 88 -19.87 -18.07 12.43
C GLY A 88 -20.29 -18.26 13.88
N GLN A 89 -20.52 -17.16 14.63
CA GLN A 89 -21.02 -17.25 16.01
C GLN A 89 -22.42 -17.90 16.06
N ARG A 90 -23.31 -17.61 15.10
CA ARG A 90 -24.66 -18.18 15.07
C ARG A 90 -24.67 -19.70 14.90
N VAL A 91 -23.68 -20.24 14.19
CA VAL A 91 -23.53 -21.68 13.97
C VAL A 91 -22.63 -22.36 15.02
N GLY A 92 -22.27 -21.65 16.10
CA GLY A 92 -21.55 -22.22 17.24
C GLY A 92 -20.03 -22.18 17.15
N VAL A 93 -19.44 -21.48 16.18
CA VAL A 93 -17.99 -21.24 16.14
C VAL A 93 -17.61 -20.31 17.28
N SER A 94 -16.51 -20.59 18.00
CA SER A 94 -16.07 -19.70 19.07
C SER A 94 -15.56 -18.36 18.52
N MET A 95 -15.65 -17.29 19.31
CA MET A 95 -15.17 -15.96 18.91
C MET A 95 -13.68 -16.00 18.55
N GLU A 96 -12.88 -16.74 19.33
CA GLU A 96 -11.45 -16.95 19.08
C GLU A 96 -11.19 -17.56 17.69
N GLN A 97 -11.91 -18.63 17.34
CA GLN A 97 -11.78 -19.27 16.02
C GLN A 97 -12.27 -18.37 14.88
N GLY A 98 -13.35 -17.62 15.10
CA GLY A 98 -13.87 -16.67 14.12
C GLY A 98 -12.87 -15.56 13.81
N LEU A 99 -12.25 -14.97 14.84
CA LEU A 99 -11.22 -13.94 14.70
C LEU A 99 -9.93 -14.49 14.07
N MET A 100 -9.56 -15.73 14.38
CA MET A 100 -8.42 -16.40 13.74
C MET A 100 -8.64 -16.57 12.23
N ARG A 101 -9.84 -16.99 11.80
CA ARG A 101 -10.20 -17.07 10.37
C ARG A 101 -10.18 -15.71 9.69
N MET A 102 -10.61 -14.66 10.38
CA MET A 102 -10.52 -13.28 9.89
C MET A 102 -9.06 -12.85 9.70
N TYR A 103 -8.17 -13.22 10.62
CA TYR A 103 -6.72 -12.95 10.50
C TYR A 103 -6.06 -13.73 9.36
N GLU A 104 -6.44 -14.99 9.12
CA GLU A 104 -5.93 -15.77 7.98
C GLU A 104 -6.29 -15.14 6.63
N ARG A 105 -7.49 -14.58 6.50
CA ARG A 105 -7.92 -13.87 5.28
C ARG A 105 -7.29 -12.48 5.18
N MET A 106 -7.16 -11.78 6.30
CA MET A 106 -6.64 -10.42 6.39
C MET A 106 -5.48 -10.35 7.38
N PRO A 107 -4.25 -10.73 6.96
CA PRO A 107 -3.05 -10.77 7.80
C PRO A 107 -2.50 -9.37 8.07
N LEU A 108 -3.29 -8.57 8.77
CA LEU A 108 -3.00 -7.20 9.16
C LEU A 108 -2.66 -7.17 10.66
N ALA A 109 -1.68 -6.35 11.03
CA ALA A 109 -1.29 -6.20 12.43
C ALA A 109 -2.49 -5.71 13.28
N GLU A 110 -3.30 -4.83 12.71
CA GLU A 110 -4.49 -4.25 13.31
C GLU A 110 -5.53 -5.32 13.70
N VAL A 111 -5.72 -6.34 12.84
CA VAL A 111 -6.62 -7.49 13.10
C VAL A 111 -6.07 -8.39 14.20
N ASN A 112 -4.76 -8.67 14.17
CA ASN A 112 -4.10 -9.48 15.21
C ASN A 112 -4.23 -8.82 16.60
N PHE A 113 -3.99 -7.51 16.68
CA PHE A 113 -4.16 -6.75 17.92
C PHE A 113 -5.60 -6.82 18.43
N PHE A 114 -6.60 -6.64 17.55
CA PHE A 114 -8.00 -6.74 17.93
C PHE A 114 -8.36 -8.12 18.47
N MET A 115 -7.89 -9.18 17.81
CA MET A 115 -8.08 -10.56 18.26
C MET A 115 -7.50 -10.79 19.66
N ILE A 116 -6.27 -10.34 19.91
CA ILE A 116 -5.63 -10.46 21.23
C ILE A 116 -6.44 -9.75 22.31
N VAL A 117 -6.87 -8.51 22.05
CA VAL A 117 -7.63 -7.73 23.05
C VAL A 117 -9.00 -8.35 23.34
N LEU A 118 -9.73 -8.81 22.32
CA LEU A 118 -11.01 -9.49 22.55
C LEU A 118 -10.86 -10.82 23.29
N ASN A 119 -9.85 -11.62 22.95
CA ASN A 119 -9.59 -12.89 23.64
C ASN A 119 -9.20 -12.68 25.10
N ILE A 120 -8.34 -11.71 25.38
CA ILE A 120 -7.98 -11.33 26.76
C ILE A 120 -9.24 -10.88 27.49
N GLN A 121 -10.08 -10.06 26.87
CA GLN A 121 -11.29 -9.59 27.53
C GLN A 121 -12.24 -10.72 27.90
N GLN A 122 -12.51 -11.63 26.97
CA GLN A 122 -13.44 -12.73 27.22
C GLN A 122 -12.98 -13.64 28.36
N LYS A 123 -11.66 -13.75 28.56
CA LYS A 123 -11.06 -14.57 29.62
C LYS A 123 -10.99 -13.86 30.97
N THR A 124 -10.70 -12.55 30.99
CA THR A 124 -10.40 -11.82 32.24
C THR A 124 -11.56 -10.95 32.74
N GLY A 125 -12.58 -10.67 31.91
CA GLY A 125 -13.79 -9.94 32.32
C GLY A 125 -13.59 -8.49 32.81
N GLY A 126 -12.38 -7.92 32.64
CA GLY A 126 -11.99 -6.59 33.17
C GLY A 126 -12.54 -5.39 32.40
N ASN A 127 -11.91 -4.22 32.49
CA ASN A 127 -12.41 -2.99 31.85
C ASN A 127 -12.14 -2.97 30.32
N LEU A 128 -12.97 -3.67 29.54
CA LEU A 128 -12.91 -3.78 28.07
C LEU A 128 -12.76 -2.41 27.38
N SER A 129 -13.45 -1.42 27.93
CA SER A 129 -13.49 -0.04 27.44
C SER A 129 -12.12 0.64 27.48
N GLU A 130 -11.27 0.27 28.44
CA GLU A 130 -9.94 0.86 28.60
C GLU A 130 -8.91 0.18 27.68
N ALA A 131 -8.93 -1.15 27.59
CA ALA A 131 -8.05 -1.91 26.69
C ALA A 131 -8.34 -1.61 25.21
N LEU A 132 -9.60 -1.65 24.78
CA LEU A 132 -9.99 -1.25 23.42
C LEU A 132 -9.76 0.25 23.18
N GLY A 133 -9.95 1.09 24.19
CA GLY A 133 -9.67 2.52 24.12
C GLY A 133 -8.18 2.83 23.90
N ASN A 134 -7.29 2.07 24.52
CA ASN A 134 -5.85 2.20 24.30
C ASN A 134 -5.43 1.65 22.94
N LEU A 135 -5.99 0.53 22.51
CA LEU A 135 -5.76 -0.01 21.17
C LEU A 135 -6.24 0.96 20.07
N SER A 136 -7.45 1.54 20.21
CA SER A 136 -7.96 2.57 19.30
C SER A 136 -7.01 3.77 19.23
N ARG A 137 -6.52 4.26 20.38
CA ARG A 137 -5.52 5.33 20.43
C ARG A 137 -4.25 4.96 19.65
N VAL A 138 -3.67 3.79 19.93
CA VAL A 138 -2.44 3.33 19.24
C VAL A 138 -2.66 3.17 17.73
N LEU A 139 -3.78 2.59 17.30
CA LEU A 139 -4.13 2.46 15.88
C LEU A 139 -4.30 3.80 15.20
N ARG A 140 -4.98 4.75 15.86
CA ARG A 140 -5.21 6.09 15.34
C ARG A 140 -3.92 6.89 15.26
N ASP A 141 -3.04 6.76 16.24
CA ASP A 141 -1.72 7.40 16.23
C ASP A 141 -0.82 6.83 15.13
N ARG A 142 -0.86 5.50 14.90
CA ARG A 142 -0.21 4.88 13.74
C ARG A 142 -0.78 5.38 12.41
N LYS A 143 -2.11 5.50 12.29
CA LYS A 143 -2.77 6.04 11.09
C LYS A 143 -2.37 7.50 10.84
N LYS A 144 -2.36 8.34 11.90
CA LYS A 144 -1.91 9.73 11.85
C LYS A 144 -0.43 9.83 11.47
N MET A 145 0.44 9.02 12.06
CA MET A 145 1.87 8.94 11.74
C MET A 145 2.07 8.58 10.26
N ARG A 146 1.43 7.52 9.77
CA ARG A 146 1.47 7.13 8.35
C ARG A 146 0.95 8.25 7.44
N GLY A 147 -0.12 8.93 7.84
CA GLY A 147 -0.67 10.09 7.13
C GLY A 147 0.29 11.27 7.08
N LYS A 148 0.92 11.60 8.21
CA LYS A 148 1.92 12.68 8.34
C LYS A 148 3.18 12.36 7.53
N ILE A 149 3.67 11.13 7.59
CA ILE A 149 4.79 10.65 6.76
C ILE A 149 4.41 10.81 5.29
N LYS A 150 3.23 10.33 4.87
CA LYS A 150 2.78 10.49 3.47
C LYS A 150 2.74 11.96 3.07
N ALA A 151 2.19 12.85 3.89
CA ALA A 151 2.10 14.28 3.61
C ALA A 151 3.48 14.93 3.46
N MET A 152 4.38 14.74 4.44
CA MET A 152 5.74 15.28 4.38
C MET A 152 6.56 14.67 3.23
N SER A 153 6.38 13.38 2.94
CA SER A 153 7.01 12.74 1.79
C SER A 153 6.49 13.28 0.46
N GLN A 154 5.24 13.76 0.36
CA GLN A 154 4.75 14.36 -0.88
C GLN A 154 5.39 15.71 -1.17
N GLU A 155 5.63 16.54 -0.16
CA GLU A 155 6.33 17.80 -0.32
C GLU A 155 7.75 17.57 -0.87
N ALA A 156 8.51 16.64 -0.27
CA ALA A 156 9.83 16.27 -0.74
C ALA A 156 9.81 15.67 -2.16
N LYS A 157 8.81 14.85 -2.50
CA LYS A 157 8.65 14.28 -3.85
C LYS A 157 8.32 15.33 -4.89
N ALA A 158 7.44 16.29 -4.57
CA ALA A 158 7.07 17.36 -5.48
C ALA A 158 8.27 18.26 -5.79
N SER A 159 9.02 18.68 -4.76
CA SER A 159 10.24 19.47 -4.94
C SER A 159 11.30 18.73 -5.74
N ALA A 160 11.53 17.44 -5.44
CA ALA A 160 12.45 16.60 -6.21
C ALA A 160 12.01 16.42 -7.68
N ALA A 161 10.70 16.30 -7.94
CA ALA A 161 10.16 16.22 -9.29
C ALA A 161 10.34 17.53 -10.07
N ILE A 162 10.12 18.69 -9.44
CA ILE A 162 10.34 20.00 -10.05
C ILE A 162 11.82 20.17 -10.43
N ILE A 163 12.73 19.97 -9.47
CA ILE A 163 14.18 20.11 -9.69
C ILE A 163 14.70 19.08 -10.71
N GLY A 164 14.20 17.84 -10.63
CA GLY A 164 14.55 16.78 -11.59
C GLY A 164 13.99 17.02 -12.99
N SER A 165 12.86 17.72 -13.14
CA SER A 165 12.29 18.01 -14.46
C SER A 165 12.95 19.19 -15.18
N LEU A 166 13.66 20.06 -14.45
CA LEU A 166 14.28 21.27 -14.99
C LEU A 166 15.29 20.99 -16.12
N PRO A 167 16.31 20.13 -15.95
CA PRO A 167 17.28 19.87 -17.00
C PRO A 167 16.68 19.33 -18.31
N PRO A 168 15.83 18.27 -18.30
CA PRO A 168 15.18 17.80 -19.53
C PRO A 168 14.15 18.81 -20.08
N GLY A 169 13.49 19.60 -19.23
CA GLY A 169 12.57 20.65 -19.65
C GLY A 169 13.27 21.80 -20.39
N VAL A 170 14.38 22.29 -19.84
CA VAL A 170 15.22 23.31 -20.49
C VAL A 170 15.84 22.76 -21.77
N MET A 171 16.29 21.50 -21.76
CA MET A 171 16.78 20.82 -22.96
C MET A 171 15.71 20.79 -24.06
N GLY A 172 14.47 20.41 -23.74
CA GLY A 172 13.36 20.43 -24.70
C GLY A 172 12.95 21.82 -25.19
N LEU A 173 13.06 22.85 -24.34
CA LEU A 173 12.79 24.23 -24.77
C LEU A 173 13.84 24.76 -25.74
N ILE A 174 15.11 24.46 -25.50
CA ILE A 174 16.22 24.91 -26.34
C ILE A 174 16.19 24.19 -27.70
N THR A 175 15.84 22.89 -27.74
CA THR A 175 15.69 22.18 -29.03
C THR A 175 14.59 22.77 -29.90
N LEU A 176 13.49 23.25 -29.31
CA LEU A 176 12.38 23.88 -30.03
C LEU A 176 12.70 25.31 -30.49
N THR A 177 13.44 26.07 -29.69
CA THR A 177 13.71 27.49 -29.95
C THR A 177 14.94 27.69 -30.85
N SER A 178 15.99 26.90 -30.64
CA SER A 178 17.29 27.03 -31.33
C SER A 178 17.91 25.64 -31.59
N PRO A 179 17.39 24.89 -32.58
CA PRO A 179 17.83 23.51 -32.85
C PRO A 179 19.35 23.41 -33.14
N GLY A 180 19.93 24.39 -33.83
CA GLY A 180 21.37 24.41 -34.14
C GLY A 180 22.30 24.49 -32.92
N TYR A 181 21.81 24.91 -31.74
CA TYR A 181 22.61 24.90 -30.50
C TYR A 181 22.68 23.50 -29.87
N MET A 182 21.61 22.73 -30.01
CA MET A 182 21.55 21.35 -29.50
C MET A 182 22.27 20.35 -30.41
N ASP A 183 22.29 20.59 -31.71
CA ASP A 183 23.06 19.77 -32.66
C ASP A 183 24.54 19.70 -32.27
N LEU A 184 25.14 20.81 -31.82
CA LEU A 184 26.53 20.86 -31.37
C LEU A 184 26.79 19.97 -30.14
N LEU A 185 25.78 19.82 -29.28
CA LEU A 185 25.84 19.01 -28.06
C LEU A 185 25.83 17.51 -28.37
N PHE A 186 25.14 17.09 -29.44
CA PHE A 186 25.06 15.70 -29.88
C PHE A 186 26.13 15.31 -30.92
N SER A 187 26.57 16.25 -31.76
CA SER A 187 27.54 16.00 -32.83
C SER A 187 28.98 15.96 -32.34
N THR A 188 29.28 16.63 -31.21
CA THR A 188 30.66 16.78 -30.71
C THR A 188 30.95 15.74 -29.62
N THR A 189 32.10 15.07 -29.69
CA THR A 189 32.54 14.07 -28.69
C THR A 189 32.53 14.60 -27.26
N LEU A 190 32.92 15.87 -27.06
CA LEU A 190 32.87 16.53 -25.75
C LEU A 190 31.43 16.75 -25.24
N GLY A 191 30.48 17.06 -26.13
CA GLY A 191 29.07 17.25 -25.78
C GLY A 191 28.43 15.96 -25.28
N ASN A 192 28.69 14.84 -25.96
CA ASN A 192 28.20 13.52 -25.53
C ASN A 192 28.76 13.09 -24.16
N ILE A 193 30.04 13.37 -23.89
CA ILE A 193 30.65 13.09 -22.57
C ILE A 193 29.97 13.91 -21.47
N LEU A 194 29.69 15.19 -21.72
CA LEU A 194 29.00 16.07 -20.77
C LEU A 194 27.55 15.65 -20.52
N ILE A 195 26.81 15.22 -21.56
CA ILE A 195 25.45 14.69 -21.42
C ILE A 195 25.47 13.43 -20.55
N ILE A 196 26.35 12.47 -20.83
CA ILE A 196 26.45 11.22 -20.07
C ILE A 196 26.85 11.51 -18.61
N GLY A 197 27.83 12.39 -18.40
CA GLY A 197 28.24 12.81 -17.06
C GLY A 197 27.13 13.48 -16.27
N GLY A 198 26.40 14.41 -16.91
CA GLY A 198 25.24 15.09 -16.32
C GLY A 198 24.09 14.13 -16.02
N ALA A 199 23.77 13.21 -16.94
CA ALA A 199 22.75 12.19 -16.74
C ALA A 199 23.09 11.23 -15.60
N CYS A 200 24.34 10.79 -15.49
CA CYS A 200 24.83 9.99 -14.37
C CYS A 200 24.73 10.74 -13.04
N TRP A 201 25.15 12.01 -13.00
CA TRP A 201 25.06 12.84 -11.79
C TRP A 201 23.61 13.04 -11.35
N MET A 202 22.72 13.29 -12.33
CA MET A 202 21.29 13.45 -12.10
C MET A 202 20.65 12.16 -11.61
N LEU A 203 20.98 11.01 -12.20
CA LEU A 203 20.56 9.68 -11.73
C LEU A 203 20.99 9.45 -10.28
N CYS A 204 22.25 9.73 -9.94
CA CYS A 204 22.75 9.66 -8.57
C CYS A 204 21.93 10.55 -7.62
N GLY A 205 21.65 11.80 -8.01
CA GLY A 205 20.83 12.73 -7.22
C GLY A 205 19.41 12.19 -6.99
N VAL A 206 18.75 11.69 -8.03
CA VAL A 206 17.40 11.11 -7.93
C VAL A 206 17.39 9.86 -7.04
N LEU A 207 18.42 9.01 -7.14
CA LEU A 207 18.55 7.81 -6.29
C LEU A 207 18.75 8.17 -4.81
N VAL A 208 19.57 9.17 -4.51
CA VAL A 208 19.76 9.68 -3.13
C VAL A 208 18.46 10.26 -2.58
N MET A 209 17.77 11.10 -3.36
CA MET A 209 16.46 11.65 -2.97
C MET A 209 15.42 10.55 -2.73
N ARG A 210 15.38 9.52 -3.59
CA ARG A 210 14.48 8.38 -3.41
C ARG A 210 14.77 7.62 -2.12
N LYS A 211 16.05 7.45 -1.77
CA LYS A 211 16.48 6.77 -0.53
C LYS A 211 16.15 7.59 0.72
N MET A 212 16.24 8.93 0.66
CA MET A 212 15.85 9.80 1.78
C MET A 212 14.34 9.80 2.04
N ILE A 213 13.52 9.63 1.00
CA ILE A 213 12.06 9.69 1.11
C ILE A 213 11.45 8.35 1.52
N ASP A 214 12.14 7.24 1.26
CA ASP A 214 11.70 5.89 1.62
C ASP A 214 11.97 5.61 3.10
N PHE A 215 11.21 6.28 3.97
CA PHE A 215 11.19 5.99 5.41
C PHE A 215 10.55 4.62 5.62
N LYS A 216 11.38 3.58 5.64
CA LYS A 216 10.99 2.23 6.07
C LYS A 216 10.71 2.26 7.58
N PHE A 217 9.48 1.92 7.94
CA PHE A 217 9.13 1.35 9.23
C PHE A 217 8.85 -0.13 9.04
#